data_AF-A0A937HRZ2-F1
#
_entry.id   AF-A0A937HRZ2-F1
#
_cell.length_a   1.000
_cell.length_b   1.000
_cell.length_c   1.000
_cell.angle_alpha   90.00
_cell.angle_beta   90.00
_cell.angle_gamma   90.00
#
_symmetry.space_group_name_H-M   'P 1'
#
loop_
_entity.id
_entity.type
_entity.pdbx_description
1 polymer ?
#
loop_
_entity_poly.entity_id
_entity_poly.type
_entity_poly.pdbx_seq_one_letter_code
_entity_poly.pdbx_strand_id
1 'polypeptide(L)'
;SFFFNEPFIWPDASSWLYLLLGVFLGTIGYSSIISAMRIGEVSAITPFRYSRIIFGGAIGVLFFGENITLTAAIGCGLIVLSSFIVLYPRRHKQEQRDFKSTDEE
;
A
#
# COMPACT_ATOMS: atom_id res chain seq x y z
N SER A 1 -35.38 -6.37 14.08
CA SER A 1 -34.89 -7.32 13.06
C SER A 1 -34.75 -6.62 11.71
N PHE A 2 -33.79 -5.69 11.59
CA PHE A 2 -33.66 -4.82 10.41
C PHE A 2 -32.47 -5.18 9.49
N PHE A 3 -31.71 -6.24 9.82
CA PHE A 3 -30.40 -6.51 9.22
C PHE A 3 -30.32 -7.75 8.31
N PHE A 4 -31.40 -8.51 8.10
CA PHE A 4 -31.32 -9.85 7.51
C PHE A 4 -32.27 -10.12 6.33
N ASN A 5 -32.80 -9.09 5.67
CA ASN A 5 -33.71 -9.28 4.53
C ASN A 5 -33.17 -8.68 3.23
N GLU A 6 -31.87 -8.83 2.98
CA GLU A 6 -31.30 -8.67 1.65
C GLU A 6 -31.28 -10.06 0.99
N PRO A 7 -31.93 -10.25 -0.17
CA PRO A 7 -31.91 -11.52 -0.86
C PRO A 7 -30.47 -11.89 -1.23
N PHE A 8 -30.09 -13.15 -1.00
CA PHE A 8 -28.80 -13.67 -1.45
C PHE A 8 -28.71 -13.58 -2.97
N ILE A 9 -28.03 -12.55 -3.45
CA ILE A 9 -27.77 -12.31 -4.87
C ILE A 9 -26.59 -13.17 -5.30
N TRP A 10 -26.88 -14.17 -6.14
CA TRP A 10 -25.84 -14.95 -6.79
C TRP A 10 -25.02 -14.04 -7.71
N PRO A 11 -23.69 -14.06 -7.62
CA PRO A 11 -22.86 -13.24 -8.48
C PRO A 11 -23.08 -13.62 -9.94
N ASP A 12 -23.32 -12.62 -10.78
CA ASP A 12 -23.33 -12.76 -12.23
C ASP A 12 -21.96 -13.23 -12.75
N ALA A 13 -21.90 -13.74 -13.99
CA ALA A 13 -20.65 -14.21 -14.60
C ALA A 13 -19.57 -13.11 -14.65
N SER A 14 -19.99 -11.85 -14.83
CA SER A 14 -19.11 -10.68 -14.78
C SER A 14 -18.52 -10.47 -13.37
N SER A 15 -19.33 -10.58 -12.32
CA SER A 15 -18.89 -10.47 -10.92
C SER A 15 -17.89 -11.57 -10.55
N TRP A 16 -18.10 -12.80 -11.01
CA TRP A 16 -17.15 -13.89 -10.82
C TRP A 16 -15.79 -13.60 -11.46
N LEU A 17 -15.78 -13.00 -12.66
CA LEU A 17 -14.55 -12.63 -13.34
C LEU A 17 -13.77 -11.57 -12.55
N TYR A 18 -14.44 -10.53 -12.04
CA TYR A 18 -13.79 -9.51 -11.21
C TYR A 18 -13.22 -10.08 -9.92
N LEU A 19 -13.94 -11.00 -9.26
CA LEU A 19 -13.46 -11.68 -8.06
C LEU A 19 -12.21 -12.52 -8.35
N LEU A 20 -12.23 -13.33 -9.42
CA LEU A 20 -11.07 -14.12 -9.83
C LEU A 20 -9.87 -13.23 -10.14
N LEU A 21 -10.09 -12.16 -10.90
CA LEU A 21 -9.06 -11.21 -11.27
C LEU A 21 -8.45 -10.55 -10.02
N GLY A 22 -9.28 -10.11 -9.08
CA GLY A 22 -8.84 -9.51 -7.81
C GLY A 22 -8.03 -10.47 -6.95
N VAL A 23 -8.47 -11.72 -6.81
CA VAL A 23 -7.73 -12.77 -6.09
C VAL A 23 -6.38 -13.05 -6.76
N PHE A 24 -6.37 -13.12 -8.09
CA PHE A 24 -5.16 -13.40 -8.86
C PHE A 24 -4.12 -12.28 -8.73
N LEU A 25 -4.54 -11.02 -8.94
CA LEU A 25 -3.71 -9.82 -8.75
C LEU A 25 -3.20 -9.71 -7.31
N GLY A 26 -4.07 -9.94 -6.31
CA GLY A 26 -3.70 -9.92 -4.91
C GLY A 26 -2.66 -10.98 -4.56
N THR A 27 -2.83 -12.20 -5.06
CA THR A 27 -1.91 -13.33 -4.83
C THR A 27 -0.56 -13.10 -5.48
N ILE A 28 -0.53 -12.59 -6.73
CA ILE A 28 0.71 -12.25 -7.43
C ILE A 28 1.43 -11.12 -6.71
N GLY A 29 0.72 -10.05 -6.34
CA GLY A 29 1.30 -8.92 -5.62
C GLY A 29 1.90 -9.35 -4.27
N TYR A 30 1.20 -10.20 -3.53
CA TYR A 30 1.69 -10.74 -2.27
C TYR A 30 2.89 -11.66 -2.45
N SER A 31 2.86 -12.54 -3.45
CA SER A 31 3.98 -13.43 -3.75
C SER A 31 5.22 -12.63 -4.15
N SER A 32 5.06 -11.59 -4.97
CA SER A 32 6.14 -10.69 -5.36
C SER A 32 6.77 -9.98 -4.16
N ILE A 33 5.96 -9.53 -3.19
CA ILE A 33 6.50 -8.87 -1.98
C ILE A 33 7.29 -9.85 -1.11
N ILE A 34 6.83 -11.09 -1.01
CA ILE A 34 7.53 -12.16 -0.29
C ILE A 34 8.85 -12.52 -0.98
N SER A 35 8.85 -12.62 -2.31
CA SER A 35 10.07 -12.85 -3.08
C SER A 35 11.06 -11.69 -2.92
N ALA A 36 10.59 -10.44 -2.93
CA ALA A 36 11.42 -9.27 -2.70
C ALA A 36 12.04 -9.27 -1.30
N MET A 37 11.28 -9.63 -0.26
CA MET A 37 11.77 -9.81 1.12
C MET A 37 12.85 -10.88 1.27
N ARG A 38 12.92 -11.83 0.34
CA ARG A 38 13.90 -12.91 0.38
C ARG A 38 15.22 -12.58 -0.29
N ILE A 39 15.22 -11.61 -1.22
CA ILE A 39 16.38 -11.26 -2.07
C ILE A 39 16.94 -9.88 -1.71
N GLY A 40 16.11 -8.95 -1.23
CA GLY A 40 16.50 -7.59 -0.85
C GLY A 40 16.53 -7.35 0.65
N GLU A 41 17.37 -6.41 1.09
CA GLU A 41 17.38 -5.95 2.49
C GLU A 41 16.00 -5.43 2.92
N VAL A 42 15.56 -5.79 4.12
CA VAL A 42 14.27 -5.37 4.72
C VAL A 42 14.11 -3.84 4.70
N SER A 43 15.23 -3.10 4.79
CA SER A 43 15.31 -1.64 4.71
C SER A 43 14.75 -1.08 3.40
N ALA A 44 14.97 -1.75 2.26
CA ALA A 44 14.53 -1.31 0.94
C ALA A 44 13.03 -1.60 0.69
N ILE A 45 12.45 -2.57 1.40
CA ILE A 45 11.05 -3.01 1.20
C ILE A 45 10.07 -2.25 2.10
N THR A 46 10.56 -1.79 3.25
CA THR A 46 9.83 -0.95 4.20
C THR A 46 9.13 0.26 3.52
N PRO A 47 9.80 1.10 2.70
CA PRO A 47 9.14 2.22 2.03
C PRO A 47 8.08 1.79 0.99
N PHE A 48 8.30 0.65 0.31
CA PHE A 48 7.32 0.10 -0.64
C PHE A 48 5.99 -0.25 0.04
N ARG A 49 6.06 -0.83 1.25
CA ARG A 49 4.89 -1.20 2.04
C ARG A 49 4.02 0.00 2.42
N TYR A 50 4.64 1.14 2.73
CA TYR A 50 3.92 2.37 3.04
C TYR A 50 3.42 3.08 1.78
N SER A 51 4.20 3.09 0.69
CA SER A 51 3.79 3.68 -0.59
C SER A 51 2.56 3.00 -1.22
N ARG A 52 2.34 1.71 -0.95
CA ARG A 52 1.17 0.98 -1.47
C ARG A 52 -0.16 1.49 -0.89
N ILE A 53 -0.16 1.94 0.37
CA ILE A 53 -1.36 2.45 1.05
C ILE A 53 -1.82 3.74 0.34
N ILE A 54 -0.83 4.54 -0.02
CA ILE A 54 -0.97 5.80 -0.73
C ILE A 54 -1.55 5.56 -2.14
N PHE A 55 -0.95 4.65 -2.90
CA PHE A 55 -1.45 4.26 -4.22
C PHE A 55 -2.84 3.63 -4.17
N GLY A 56 -3.10 2.76 -3.19
CA GLY A 56 -4.41 2.13 -3.01
C GLY A 56 -5.52 3.15 -2.76
N GLY A 57 -5.26 4.15 -1.90
CA GLY A 57 -6.19 5.27 -1.69
C GLY A 57 -6.41 6.10 -2.95
N ALA A 58 -5.35 6.43 -3.69
CA ALA A 58 -5.45 7.19 -4.93
C ALA A 58 -6.25 6.45 -6.02
N ILE A 59 -6.00 5.15 -6.20
CA ILE A 59 -6.74 4.30 -7.15
C ILE A 59 -8.21 4.20 -6.73
N GLY A 60 -8.49 4.01 -5.43
CA GLY A 60 -9.86 3.98 -4.91
C GLY A 60 -10.64 5.25 -5.26
N VAL A 61 -10.03 6.42 -5.06
CA VAL A 61 -10.61 7.72 -5.40
C VAL A 61 -10.83 7.88 -6.92
N LEU A 62 -9.86 7.47 -7.75
CA LEU A 62 -9.94 7.58 -9.21
C LEU A 62 -10.96 6.61 -9.84
N PHE A 63 -11.08 5.39 -9.33
CA PHE A 63 -11.93 4.34 -9.91
C PHE A 63 -13.37 4.35 -9.38
N PHE A 64 -13.59 4.64 -8.09
CA PHE A 64 -14.95 4.63 -7.52
C PHE A 64 -15.72 5.93 -7.75
N GLY A 65 -15.05 7.03 -8.11
CA GLY A 65 -15.71 8.27 -8.48
C GLY A 65 -16.59 8.87 -7.37
N GLU A 66 -16.36 8.48 -6.11
CA GLU A 66 -17.03 9.11 -4.97
C GLU A 66 -16.73 10.61 -4.98
N ASN A 67 -17.75 11.43 -4.69
CA ASN A 67 -17.59 12.88 -4.64
C ASN A 67 -16.51 13.22 -3.60
N ILE A 68 -15.33 13.59 -4.09
CA ILE A 68 -14.19 13.95 -3.27
C ILE A 68 -14.56 15.22 -2.50
N THR A 69 -14.98 15.05 -1.25
CA THR A 69 -15.09 16.16 -0.31
C THR A 69 -13.71 16.83 -0.19
N LEU A 70 -13.64 18.15 -0.03
CA LEU A 70 -12.38 18.90 0.11
C LEU A 70 -11.37 18.22 1.06
N THR A 71 -11.86 17.60 2.11
CA THR A 71 -11.09 16.82 3.09
C THR A 71 -10.34 15.62 2.48
N ALA A 72 -10.96 14.88 1.55
CA ALA A 72 -10.35 13.75 0.85
C ALA A 72 -9.29 14.22 -0.17
N ALA A 73 -9.52 15.35 -0.86
CA ALA A 73 -8.53 15.95 -1.75
C ALA A 73 -7.26 16.38 -0.99
N ILE A 74 -7.43 17.01 0.17
CA ILE A 74 -6.32 17.40 1.07
C ILE A 74 -5.58 16.16 1.59
N GLY A 75 -6.32 15.11 1.99
CA GLY A 75 -5.74 13.83 2.41
C GLY A 75 -4.89 13.18 1.32
N CYS A 76 -5.40 13.10 0.09
CA CYS A 76 -4.65 12.61 -1.06
C CYS A 76 -3.40 13.46 -1.36
N GLY A 77 -3.48 14.80 -1.27
CA GLY A 77 -2.35 15.68 -1.47
C GLY A 77 -1.21 15.44 -0.46
N LEU A 78 -1.55 15.35 0.83
CA LEU A 78 -0.59 15.03 1.90
C LEU A 78 0.07 13.66 1.70
N ILE A 79 -0.73 12.69 1.28
CA ILE A 79 -0.30 11.34 0.96
C ILE A 79 0.72 11.33 -0.21
N VAL A 80 0.42 12.03 -1.31
CA VAL A 80 1.34 12.15 -2.47
C VAL A 80 2.64 12.87 -2.08
N LEU A 81 2.55 13.95 -1.29
CA LEU A 81 3.70 14.68 -0.77
C LEU A 81 4.60 13.79 0.11
N SER A 82 4.02 12.97 0.98
CA SER A 82 4.75 12.03 1.84
C SER A 82 5.49 10.96 1.02
N SER A 83 4.82 10.35 0.03
CA SER A 83 5.45 9.42 -0.92
C SER A 83 6.64 10.03 -1.63
N PHE A 84 6.50 11.28 -2.10
CA PHE A 84 7.56 12.00 -2.79
C PHE A 84 8.74 12.30 -1.85
N ILE A 85 8.47 12.67 -0.59
CA ILE A 85 9.50 12.92 0.44
C ILE A 85 10.31 11.66 0.78
N VAL A 86 9.66 10.49 0.83
CA VAL A 86 10.30 9.20 1.14
C VAL A 86 11.11 8.69 -0.06
N LEU A 87 10.62 8.91 -1.28
CA LEU A 87 11.32 8.57 -2.51
C LEU A 87 12.53 9.49 -2.75
N TYR A 88 12.46 10.74 -2.30
CA TYR A 88 13.61 11.62 -2.31
C TYR A 88 14.69 11.03 -1.39
N PRO A 89 15.87 10.61 -1.89
CA PRO A 89 16.86 9.90 -1.09
C PRO A 89 17.37 10.82 0.02
N ARG A 90 16.76 10.74 1.20
CA ARG A 90 17.42 11.22 2.42
C ARG A 90 18.54 10.24 2.66
N ARG A 91 19.77 10.67 2.34
CA ARG A 91 20.98 9.96 2.75
C ARG A 91 20.96 9.87 4.29
N HIS A 92 20.35 8.83 4.83
CA HIS A 92 20.45 8.47 6.24
C HIS A 92 21.87 7.99 6.51
N LYS A 93 22.79 8.95 6.61
CA LYS A 93 23.98 8.81 7.44
C LYS A 93 23.51 8.91 8.89
N GLN A 94 23.05 7.82 9.54
CA GLN A 94 22.86 7.96 10.99
C GLN A 94 22.92 6.73 11.90
N GLU A 95 23.02 5.49 11.43
CA GLU A 95 22.96 4.35 12.37
C GLU A 95 24.01 3.26 12.12
N GLN A 96 25.20 3.67 11.67
CA GLN A 96 26.42 2.82 11.78
C GLN A 96 27.56 3.52 12.52
N ARG A 97 27.31 4.71 13.08
CA ARG A 97 28.31 5.45 13.86
C ARG A 97 28.32 5.12 15.35
N ASP A 98 27.30 4.46 15.88
CA ASP A 98 27.15 4.24 17.32
C ASP A 98 27.64 2.85 17.79
N PHE A 99 27.64 1.84 16.92
CA PHE A 99 28.10 0.49 17.30
C PHE A 99 29.64 0.34 17.31
N LYS A 100 30.38 1.27 16.68
CA LYS A 100 31.85 1.16 16.58
C LYS A 100 32.61 1.85 17.73
N SER A 101 31.95 2.62 18.58
CA SER A 101 32.58 3.34 19.70
C SER A 101 32.69 2.54 21.00
N THR A 102 32.06 1.36 21.11
CA THR A 102 32.09 0.53 22.33
C THR A 102 33.14 -0.58 22.28
N ASP A 103 33.76 -0.82 21.12
CA ASP A 103 34.80 -1.83 20.94
C ASP A 103 36.23 -1.23 20.94
N GLU A 104 36.37 0.08 21.17
CA GLU A 104 37.66 0.82 21.19
C GLU A 104 38.05 1.41 22.57
N GLU A 105 37.44 0.95 23.67
CA GLU A 105 37.86 1.27 25.06
C GLU A 105 38.23 0.00 25.84
#